data_AF-A0A497UJ09-F1
#
_entry.id   AF-A0A497UJ09-F1
#
_cell.length_a   1.000
_cell.length_b   1.000
_cell.length_c   1.000
_cell.angle_alpha   90.00
_cell.angle_beta   90.00
_cell.angle_gamma   90.00
#
_symmetry.space_group_name_H-M   'P 1'
#
loop_
_entity.id
_entity.type
_entity.pdbx_description
1 polymer ?
#
loop_
_entity_poly.entity_id
_entity_poly.type
_entity_poly.pdbx_seq_one_letter_code
_entity_poly.pdbx_strand_id
1 'polypeptide(L)'
;MNKSYLTMLMLGFLGTAYAQIGIGTINPDASTALDVTATDKGILIPRVALTGSTDTSTITTGNVDGLLLFNTATVADITPGYYYWLGGKWQRMDSRGNGWQLAGNSGTDANADFLGTTDAQDLTFRTDNMERLRITQRGRLDFSNTSSDPLYTNIFLEGGNETTSGAANIAIGESALTNIDSGQLNIAIGRNALQATTSGSVNIAIGNQTLSSNTDSFSNIGIGFGVLPSLNNGGHNIGLGDNTGLSLVSGNGNTFIGSFAGSTLNSLENATAIGYSAVVEADNSMVLGGIDSNAVNVGIGNTTPNSTLQITGSFSAAIKSTNINYSLTDKDYTVLYAVSGITVTLPAADSSNVGRIYNIVCDVTGGSVNLNATGTDITKDGSVITSATGSIVVQSTGTKWIVIP
;
A
#
# COMPACT_ATOMS: atom_id res chain seq x y z
N MET A 1 -26.60 -63.22 106.64
CA MET A 1 -27.05 -62.81 105.30
C MET A 1 -26.56 -61.39 105.04
N ASN A 2 -25.69 -61.18 104.05
CA ASN A 2 -25.77 -60.10 103.06
C ASN A 2 -24.56 -60.16 102.10
N LYS A 3 -24.88 -60.18 100.80
CA LYS A 3 -23.97 -60.21 99.65
C LYS A 3 -23.44 -58.81 99.35
N SER A 4 -22.27 -58.73 98.69
CA SER A 4 -22.03 -57.76 97.60
C SER A 4 -20.81 -58.20 96.78
N TYR A 5 -21.06 -58.66 95.54
CA TYR A 5 -20.04 -58.79 94.50
C TYR A 5 -20.16 -57.57 93.59
N LEU A 6 -19.07 -56.81 93.46
CA LEU A 6 -18.96 -55.71 92.51
C LEU A 6 -18.46 -56.30 91.17
N THR A 7 -19.35 -56.45 90.20
CA THR A 7 -19.00 -56.81 88.83
C THR A 7 -19.06 -55.54 87.98
N MET A 8 -17.91 -55.04 87.55
CA MET A 8 -17.81 -53.88 86.66
C MET A 8 -17.80 -54.39 85.21
N LEU A 9 -18.92 -54.17 84.51
CA LEU A 9 -19.08 -54.42 83.08
C LEU A 9 -18.87 -53.09 82.35
N MET A 10 -17.83 -52.95 81.53
CA MET A 10 -17.75 -51.85 80.55
C MET A 10 -17.81 -52.42 79.14
N LEU A 11 -18.90 -52.05 78.47
CA LEU A 11 -19.25 -52.34 77.08
C LEU A 11 -18.17 -51.82 76.13
N GLY A 12 -17.70 -52.68 75.23
CA GLY A 12 -16.90 -52.28 74.07
C GLY A 12 -17.76 -51.57 73.02
N PHE A 13 -17.40 -50.32 72.71
CA PHE A 13 -17.92 -49.58 71.56
C PHE A 13 -17.24 -50.11 70.29
N LEU A 14 -18.01 -50.68 69.36
CA LEU A 14 -17.56 -51.02 68.01
C LEU A 14 -17.74 -49.80 67.11
N GLY A 15 -16.71 -48.96 67.02
CA GLY A 15 -16.62 -47.93 65.98
C GLY A 15 -15.78 -48.42 64.81
N THR A 16 -16.26 -48.26 63.57
CA THR A 16 -15.46 -48.49 62.36
C THR A 16 -14.43 -47.37 62.21
N ALA A 17 -13.14 -47.71 62.31
CA ALA A 17 -12.05 -46.78 61.98
C ALA A 17 -11.70 -46.92 60.49
N TYR A 18 -11.75 -45.82 59.74
CA TYR A 18 -11.19 -45.74 58.39
C TYR A 18 -9.70 -45.39 58.51
N ALA A 19 -8.83 -46.25 57.98
CA ALA A 19 -7.38 -45.99 57.96
C ALA A 19 -6.91 -45.74 56.52
N GLN A 20 -6.23 -44.62 56.32
CA GLN A 20 -5.45 -44.32 55.12
C GLN A 20 -4.25 -45.27 55.00
N ILE A 21 -3.89 -45.63 53.77
CA ILE A 21 -2.76 -46.53 53.50
C ILE A 21 -1.51 -45.68 53.27
N GLY A 22 -0.55 -45.76 54.18
CA GLY A 22 0.80 -45.24 53.97
C GLY A 22 1.76 -46.34 53.55
N ILE A 23 2.52 -46.13 52.47
CA ILE A 23 3.63 -46.99 52.07
C ILE A 23 4.90 -46.16 52.10
N GLY A 24 5.79 -46.46 53.05
CA GLY A 24 7.03 -45.71 53.24
C GLY A 24 6.90 -44.46 54.13
N THR A 25 5.70 -44.16 54.65
CA THR A 25 5.43 -43.09 55.61
C THR A 25 4.55 -43.59 56.76
N ILE A 26 4.80 -43.11 57.98
CA ILE A 26 3.96 -43.35 59.17
C ILE A 26 2.93 -42.22 59.41
N ASN A 27 3.05 -41.13 58.66
CA ASN A 27 2.14 -39.99 58.66
C ASN A 27 1.66 -39.77 57.22
N PRO A 28 0.75 -40.63 56.70
CA PRO A 28 0.18 -40.42 55.38
C PRO A 28 -0.54 -39.07 55.35
N ASP A 29 -0.45 -38.34 54.24
CA ASP A 29 -1.16 -37.09 54.08
C ASP A 29 -2.68 -37.32 54.22
N ALA A 30 -3.32 -36.52 55.08
CA ALA A 30 -4.73 -36.68 55.42
C ALA A 30 -5.70 -36.48 54.23
N SER A 31 -5.21 -35.92 53.11
CA SER A 31 -5.96 -35.76 51.86
C SER A 31 -5.91 -37.00 50.95
N THR A 32 -5.18 -38.06 51.33
CA THR A 32 -4.94 -39.22 50.46
C THR A 32 -5.51 -40.52 51.05
N ALA A 33 -6.12 -41.34 50.19
CA ALA A 33 -6.48 -42.71 50.56
C ALA A 33 -5.27 -43.66 50.51
N LEU A 34 -4.28 -43.34 49.67
CA LEU A 34 -3.01 -44.03 49.50
C LEU A 34 -1.89 -42.99 49.35
N ASP A 35 -0.95 -42.96 50.29
CA ASP A 35 0.25 -42.14 50.27
C ASP A 35 1.48 -43.04 50.12
N VAL A 36 2.31 -42.79 49.10
CA VAL A 36 3.51 -43.59 48.84
C VAL A 36 4.72 -42.68 48.76
N THR A 37 5.64 -42.82 49.71
CA THR A 37 6.84 -41.99 49.79
C THR A 37 8.10 -42.85 49.67
N ALA A 38 8.94 -42.53 48.70
CA ALA A 38 10.28 -43.09 48.55
C ALA A 38 11.19 -42.08 47.84
N THR A 39 12.48 -42.07 48.17
CA THR A 39 13.48 -41.17 47.54
C THR A 39 14.08 -41.75 46.27
N ASP A 40 13.99 -43.06 46.08
CA ASP A 40 14.69 -43.83 45.05
C ASP A 40 13.81 -44.92 44.38
N LYS A 41 12.50 -44.94 44.68
CA LYS A 41 11.54 -45.92 44.13
C LYS A 41 10.30 -45.23 43.59
N GLY A 42 9.70 -45.83 42.57
CA GLY A 42 8.39 -45.44 42.04
C GLY A 42 7.32 -46.49 42.29
N ILE A 43 6.12 -46.25 41.80
CA ILE A 43 5.00 -47.20 41.84
C ILE A 43 4.87 -47.86 40.47
N LEU A 44 4.86 -49.20 40.44
CA LEU A 44 4.43 -49.94 39.26
C LEU A 44 2.90 -50.07 39.28
N ILE A 45 2.25 -49.27 38.45
CA ILE A 45 0.83 -49.39 38.13
C ILE A 45 0.62 -50.67 37.28
N PRO A 46 -0.57 -51.33 37.33
CA PRO A 46 -0.87 -52.49 36.50
C PRO A 46 -0.47 -52.32 35.03
N ARG A 47 0.30 -53.29 34.52
CA ARG A 47 0.77 -53.34 33.14
C ARG A 47 -0.13 -54.26 32.34
N VAL A 48 -0.84 -53.73 31.36
CA VAL A 48 -1.91 -54.44 30.65
C VAL A 48 -1.68 -54.33 29.15
N ALA A 49 -1.81 -55.43 28.41
CA ALA A 49 -1.78 -55.40 26.96
C ALA A 49 -3.20 -55.15 26.43
N LEU A 50 -3.55 -53.88 26.24
CA LEU A 50 -4.85 -53.50 25.68
C LEU A 50 -4.91 -53.86 24.19
N THR A 51 -6.12 -54.00 23.66
CA THR A 51 -6.39 -54.35 22.26
C THR A 51 -6.75 -53.14 21.37
N GLY A 52 -6.98 -51.97 21.97
CA GLY A 52 -7.28 -50.70 21.29
C GLY A 52 -7.77 -49.63 22.28
N SER A 53 -7.96 -48.38 21.85
CA SER A 53 -8.45 -47.31 22.74
C SER A 53 -9.89 -47.54 23.24
N THR A 54 -10.66 -48.37 22.56
CA THR A 54 -12.05 -48.74 22.91
C THR A 54 -12.16 -50.11 23.60
N ASP A 55 -11.03 -50.67 24.06
CA ASP A 55 -11.01 -51.99 24.70
C ASP A 55 -11.76 -52.02 26.03
N THR A 56 -12.94 -52.68 26.02
CA THR A 56 -13.78 -52.94 27.19
C THR A 56 -13.68 -54.39 27.69
N SER A 57 -12.81 -55.21 27.10
CA SER A 57 -12.80 -56.67 27.28
C SER A 57 -11.61 -57.18 28.08
N THR A 58 -10.45 -56.54 27.95
CA THR A 58 -9.22 -56.95 28.65
C THR A 58 -9.35 -56.82 30.16
N ILE A 59 -10.10 -55.81 30.63
CA ILE A 59 -10.52 -55.71 32.03
C ILE A 59 -11.92 -56.31 32.15
N THR A 60 -11.97 -57.57 32.58
CA THR A 60 -13.19 -58.41 32.55
C THR A 60 -14.30 -57.95 33.51
N THR A 61 -13.97 -57.14 34.51
CA THR A 61 -14.93 -56.56 35.46
C THR A 61 -15.54 -55.24 34.96
N GLY A 62 -15.21 -54.84 33.73
CA GLY A 62 -15.59 -53.54 33.17
C GLY A 62 -14.62 -52.44 33.57
N ASN A 63 -14.48 -51.44 32.68
CA ASN A 63 -13.67 -50.26 32.93
C ASN A 63 -14.48 -49.21 33.69
N VAL A 64 -13.85 -48.59 34.69
CA VAL A 64 -14.43 -47.48 35.46
C VAL A 64 -13.64 -46.20 35.20
N ASP A 65 -14.31 -45.05 35.17
CA ASP A 65 -13.64 -43.77 34.93
C ASP A 65 -12.59 -43.50 36.01
N GLY A 66 -11.41 -43.06 35.58
CA GLY A 66 -10.23 -42.86 36.44
C GLY A 66 -9.35 -44.10 36.63
N LEU A 67 -9.73 -45.26 36.09
CA LEU A 67 -8.89 -46.47 36.14
C LEU A 67 -7.57 -46.22 35.40
N LEU A 68 -6.44 -46.36 36.09
CA LEU A 68 -5.10 -46.09 35.58
C LEU A 68 -4.32 -47.38 35.33
N LEU A 69 -3.69 -47.49 34.16
CA LEU A 69 -2.79 -48.59 33.81
C LEU A 69 -1.64 -48.13 32.92
N PHE A 70 -0.63 -48.99 32.78
CA PHE A 70 0.39 -48.86 31.75
C PHE A 70 0.09 -49.85 30.61
N ASN A 71 -0.27 -49.35 29.43
CA ASN A 71 -0.44 -50.18 28.25
C ASN A 71 0.92 -50.70 27.78
N THR A 72 1.02 -51.98 27.46
CA THR A 72 2.26 -52.60 26.95
C THR A 72 2.20 -52.95 25.46
N ALA A 73 1.03 -52.84 24.82
CA ALA A 73 0.84 -53.25 23.43
C ALA A 73 0.96 -52.07 22.45
N THR A 74 1.46 -52.33 21.25
CA THR A 74 1.25 -51.47 20.08
C THR A 74 0.21 -52.15 19.20
N VAL A 75 -1.01 -51.65 19.22
CA VAL A 75 -2.14 -52.23 18.48
C VAL A 75 -3.18 -51.15 18.21
N ALA A 76 -3.79 -51.18 17.02
CA ALA A 76 -4.73 -50.17 16.56
C ALA A 76 -4.17 -48.74 16.75
N ASP A 77 -4.84 -47.91 17.56
CA ASP A 77 -4.55 -46.50 17.82
C ASP A 77 -3.80 -46.26 19.15
N ILE A 78 -3.33 -47.33 19.81
CA ILE A 78 -2.60 -47.24 21.07
C ILE A 78 -1.16 -47.74 20.95
N THR A 79 -0.29 -47.15 21.76
CA THR A 79 1.13 -47.51 21.89
C THR A 79 1.49 -47.67 23.37
N PRO A 80 2.63 -48.28 23.72
CA PRO A 80 3.03 -48.39 25.12
C PRO A 80 3.08 -47.02 25.83
N GLY A 81 2.56 -46.97 27.06
CA GLY A 81 2.48 -45.74 27.85
C GLY A 81 1.44 -45.80 28.96
N TYR A 82 1.33 -44.73 29.75
CA TYR A 82 0.28 -44.61 30.76
C TYR A 82 -1.06 -44.24 30.12
N TYR A 83 -2.13 -44.92 30.52
CA TYR A 83 -3.48 -44.68 30.06
C TYR A 83 -4.44 -44.65 31.24
N TYR A 84 -5.48 -43.82 31.15
CA TYR A 84 -6.61 -43.87 32.05
C TYR A 84 -7.92 -44.05 31.27
N TRP A 85 -8.88 -44.75 31.87
CA TRP A 85 -10.22 -44.86 31.30
C TRP A 85 -11.01 -43.59 31.62
N LEU A 86 -11.59 -42.96 30.61
CA LEU A 86 -12.53 -41.86 30.81
C LEU A 86 -13.46 -41.73 29.61
N GLY A 87 -14.76 -41.73 29.88
CA GLY A 87 -15.77 -41.45 28.85
C GLY A 87 -15.83 -42.53 27.77
N GLY A 88 -15.67 -43.80 28.15
CA GLY A 88 -15.79 -44.93 27.23
C GLY A 88 -14.54 -45.25 26.40
N LYS A 89 -13.39 -44.64 26.73
CA LYS A 89 -12.12 -44.87 26.01
C LYS A 89 -10.90 -44.77 26.92
N TRP A 90 -9.85 -45.48 26.54
CA TRP A 90 -8.50 -45.34 27.09
C TRP A 90 -7.83 -44.09 26.54
N GLN A 91 -7.55 -43.14 27.42
CA GLN A 91 -6.87 -41.89 27.09
C GLN A 91 -5.41 -41.97 27.52
N ARG A 92 -4.49 -41.76 26.58
CA ARG A 92 -3.05 -41.75 26.86
C ARG A 92 -2.70 -40.54 27.71
N MET A 93 -1.97 -40.75 28.79
CA MET A 93 -1.23 -39.68 29.47
C MET A 93 0.08 -39.45 28.70
N ASP A 94 0.02 -38.66 27.64
CA ASP A 94 1.20 -38.27 26.89
C ASP A 94 1.75 -36.93 27.39
N SER A 95 3.07 -36.84 27.54
CA SER A 95 3.80 -35.60 27.83
C SER A 95 4.10 -34.77 26.58
N ARG A 96 3.84 -35.30 25.38
CA ARG A 96 4.08 -34.65 24.08
C ARG A 96 2.78 -34.24 23.37
N GLY A 97 1.80 -33.83 24.17
CA GLY A 97 0.41 -33.60 23.76
C GLY A 97 0.27 -32.62 22.59
N ASN A 98 -0.62 -32.99 21.65
CA ASN A 98 -1.63 -32.22 20.90
C ASN A 98 -1.42 -30.71 20.60
N GLY A 99 -0.21 -30.18 20.66
CA GLY A 99 0.07 -28.76 20.54
C GLY A 99 1.43 -28.47 19.91
N TRP A 100 1.66 -27.20 19.60
CA TRP A 100 2.91 -26.70 19.05
C TRP A 100 3.97 -26.53 20.12
N GLN A 101 5.13 -27.16 19.92
CA GLN A 101 6.25 -27.16 20.87
C GLN A 101 7.14 -25.93 20.67
N LEU A 102 7.75 -25.44 21.76
CA LEU A 102 8.66 -24.28 21.72
C LEU A 102 9.89 -24.50 20.82
N ALA A 103 10.35 -25.75 20.69
CA ALA A 103 11.45 -26.13 19.80
C ALA A 103 10.98 -26.56 18.41
N GLY A 104 9.67 -26.47 18.13
CA GLY A 104 9.03 -27.00 16.93
C GLY A 104 8.68 -28.49 17.01
N ASN A 105 7.82 -28.94 16.09
CA ASN A 105 7.41 -30.33 15.97
C ASN A 105 8.10 -30.97 14.75
N SER A 106 8.50 -32.24 14.86
CA SER A 106 9.03 -33.01 13.72
C SER A 106 7.93 -33.90 13.10
N GLY A 107 8.02 -34.14 11.78
CA GLY A 107 7.14 -35.11 11.08
C GLY A 107 5.73 -34.61 10.74
N THR A 108 5.55 -33.30 10.57
CA THR A 108 4.25 -32.65 10.33
C THR A 108 3.78 -32.78 8.87
N ASP A 109 2.47 -32.89 8.65
CA ASP A 109 1.82 -32.89 7.33
C ASP A 109 1.14 -31.52 7.05
N ALA A 110 1.51 -30.86 5.95
CA ALA A 110 1.00 -29.54 5.58
C ALA A 110 -0.51 -29.48 5.30
N ASN A 111 -1.19 -30.62 5.07
CA ASN A 111 -2.63 -30.67 4.84
C ASN A 111 -3.45 -30.99 6.10
N ALA A 112 -2.81 -31.52 7.15
CA ALA A 112 -3.49 -31.98 8.37
C ALA A 112 -3.06 -31.22 9.63
N ASP A 113 -1.79 -30.82 9.71
CA ASP A 113 -1.20 -30.14 10.85
C ASP A 113 -1.04 -28.65 10.57
N PHE A 114 -1.57 -27.80 11.45
CA PHE A 114 -1.42 -26.35 11.34
C PHE A 114 -1.47 -25.67 12.71
N LEU A 115 -0.88 -24.47 12.78
CA LEU A 115 -1.09 -23.53 13.88
C LEU A 115 -2.22 -22.58 13.46
N GLY A 116 -3.39 -22.70 14.09
CA GLY A 116 -4.54 -21.88 13.71
C GLY A 116 -5.85 -22.32 14.35
N THR A 117 -6.94 -21.81 13.79
CA THR A 117 -8.32 -22.07 14.18
C THR A 117 -9.02 -22.90 13.10
N THR A 118 -10.04 -23.68 13.47
CA THR A 118 -10.90 -24.44 12.54
C THR A 118 -12.25 -23.76 12.29
N ASP A 119 -12.49 -22.64 12.95
CA ASP A 119 -13.71 -21.84 12.89
C ASP A 119 -13.43 -20.42 12.38
N ALA A 120 -14.49 -19.60 12.31
CA ALA A 120 -14.42 -18.22 11.83
C ALA A 120 -13.87 -17.26 12.91
N GLN A 121 -12.71 -17.61 13.48
CA GLN A 121 -12.00 -16.83 14.49
C GLN A 121 -10.59 -16.51 14.02
N ASP A 122 -10.14 -15.30 14.32
CA ASP A 122 -8.81 -14.83 13.94
C ASP A 122 -7.70 -15.51 14.79
N LEU A 123 -6.56 -15.84 14.18
CA LEU A 123 -5.39 -16.35 14.91
C LEU A 123 -4.56 -15.19 15.45
N THR A 124 -4.37 -15.14 16.76
CA THR A 124 -3.70 -14.02 17.43
C THR A 124 -2.38 -14.42 18.09
N PHE A 125 -1.34 -13.62 17.89
CA PHE A 125 -0.05 -13.72 18.58
C PHE A 125 0.12 -12.56 19.56
N ARG A 126 0.51 -12.88 20.80
CA ARG A 126 0.62 -11.93 21.91
C ARG A 126 2.01 -11.98 22.55
N THR A 127 2.47 -10.84 23.07
CA THR A 127 3.59 -10.76 24.02
C THR A 127 3.15 -9.96 25.23
N ASP A 128 3.47 -10.41 26.45
CA ASP A 128 2.98 -9.79 27.69
C ASP A 128 1.44 -9.67 27.74
N ASN A 129 0.74 -10.71 27.23
CA ASN A 129 -0.71 -10.73 27.05
C ASN A 129 -1.30 -9.62 26.13
N MET A 130 -0.45 -8.81 25.49
CA MET A 130 -0.84 -7.80 24.52
C MET A 130 -0.76 -8.37 23.11
N GLU A 131 -1.82 -8.17 22.34
CA GLU A 131 -1.85 -8.54 20.93
C GLU A 131 -0.80 -7.77 20.13
N ARG A 132 0.01 -8.49 19.36
CA ARG A 132 1.04 -7.92 18.49
C ARG A 132 0.79 -8.20 17.02
N LEU A 133 0.21 -9.36 16.72
CA LEU A 133 -0.05 -9.81 15.37
C LEU A 133 -1.35 -10.61 15.34
N ARG A 134 -2.14 -10.44 14.29
CA ARG A 134 -3.35 -11.21 14.04
C ARG A 134 -3.41 -11.61 12.58
N ILE A 135 -3.70 -12.89 12.33
CA ILE A 135 -4.12 -13.37 11.03
C ILE A 135 -5.64 -13.42 11.06
N THR A 136 -6.27 -12.54 10.29
CA THR A 136 -7.74 -12.48 10.26
C THR A 136 -8.33 -13.67 9.50
N GLN A 137 -9.61 -13.96 9.73
CA GLN A 137 -10.38 -14.91 8.93
C GLN A 137 -10.40 -14.60 7.42
N ARG A 138 -9.97 -13.39 7.02
CA ARG A 138 -9.85 -12.96 5.61
C ARG A 138 -8.43 -13.06 5.08
N GLY A 139 -7.50 -13.69 5.79
CA GLY A 139 -6.10 -13.87 5.37
C GLY A 139 -5.23 -12.60 5.50
N ARG A 140 -5.72 -11.55 6.16
CA ARG A 140 -4.94 -10.33 6.42
C ARG A 140 -4.00 -10.51 7.60
N LEU A 141 -2.92 -9.74 7.61
CA LEU A 141 -1.94 -9.70 8.68
C LEU A 141 -1.99 -8.33 9.38
N ASP A 142 -2.62 -8.29 10.55
CA ASP A 142 -2.77 -7.07 11.33
C ASP A 142 -1.68 -7.00 12.40
N PHE A 143 -0.97 -5.87 12.49
CA PHE A 143 0.01 -5.62 13.56
C PHE A 143 -0.62 -4.68 14.60
N SER A 144 -0.92 -5.21 15.78
CA SER A 144 -1.60 -4.49 16.87
C SER A 144 -0.61 -3.89 17.88
N ASN A 145 -0.95 -2.71 18.43
CA ASN A 145 -0.30 -2.08 19.58
C ASN A 145 1.25 -2.04 19.52
N THR A 146 1.81 -1.32 18.55
CA THR A 146 3.26 -1.24 18.33
C THR A 146 3.98 -0.17 19.16
N SER A 147 3.26 0.75 19.81
CA SER A 147 3.73 1.57 20.94
C SER A 147 2.55 2.33 21.57
N SER A 148 2.73 2.95 22.75
CA SER A 148 1.75 3.91 23.32
C SER A 148 1.72 5.27 22.59
N ASP A 149 2.53 5.43 21.55
CA ASP A 149 2.67 6.64 20.75
C ASP A 149 2.07 6.39 19.34
N PRO A 150 1.00 7.12 18.96
CA PRO A 150 0.32 6.95 17.67
C PRO A 150 1.16 7.34 16.44
N LEU A 151 2.41 7.80 16.62
CA LEU A 151 3.31 8.18 15.52
C LEU A 151 4.25 7.07 15.03
N TYR A 152 4.23 5.87 15.62
CA TYR A 152 5.17 4.77 15.32
C TYR A 152 4.51 3.43 14.97
N THR A 153 3.65 3.39 13.95
CA THR A 153 3.12 2.12 13.41
C THR A 153 3.84 1.74 12.11
N ASN A 154 4.61 0.65 12.12
CA ASN A 154 5.65 0.40 11.11
C ASN A 154 5.27 -0.50 9.94
N ILE A 155 4.06 -1.05 9.82
CA ILE A 155 3.43 -1.66 8.61
C ILE A 155 2.08 -2.26 9.05
N PHE A 156 0.99 -1.88 8.40
CA PHE A 156 -0.26 -2.65 8.37
C PHE A 156 -0.31 -3.34 7.01
N LEU A 157 -0.70 -4.61 6.86
CA LEU A 157 -0.96 -5.22 5.55
C LEU A 157 -2.47 -5.51 5.47
N GLU A 158 -3.26 -4.45 5.33
CA GLU A 158 -4.73 -4.52 5.47
C GLU A 158 -5.50 -4.44 4.15
N GLY A 159 -4.79 -4.37 3.02
CA GLY A 159 -5.39 -4.03 1.74
C GLY A 159 -6.20 -5.09 1.02
N GLY A 160 -7.44 -4.72 0.70
CA GLY A 160 -8.32 -5.42 -0.26
C GLY A 160 -9.62 -5.89 0.40
N ASN A 161 -10.76 -5.33 -0.02
CA ASN A 161 -12.03 -6.00 0.18
C ASN A 161 -12.06 -7.20 -0.77
N GLU A 162 -12.09 -8.42 -0.24
CA GLU A 162 -12.46 -9.61 -1.01
C GLU A 162 -13.94 -9.49 -1.40
N THR A 163 -14.25 -8.62 -2.35
CA THR A 163 -15.44 -8.75 -3.20
C THR A 163 -15.01 -9.57 -4.40
N THR A 164 -15.93 -10.34 -4.99
CA THR A 164 -15.67 -11.17 -6.18
C THR A 164 -15.16 -10.38 -7.41
N SER A 165 -15.03 -9.06 -7.33
CA SER A 165 -14.60 -8.16 -8.40
C SER A 165 -13.37 -7.29 -8.07
N GLY A 166 -12.82 -7.25 -6.86
CA GLY A 166 -11.71 -6.36 -6.48
C GLY A 166 -10.37 -7.07 -6.23
N ALA A 167 -9.65 -7.49 -7.28
CA ALA A 167 -8.43 -8.30 -7.16
C ALA A 167 -7.10 -7.49 -7.20
N ALA A 168 -6.04 -8.07 -6.60
CA ALA A 168 -4.63 -7.67 -6.73
C ALA A 168 -4.26 -6.24 -6.26
N ASN A 169 -4.89 -5.76 -5.19
CA ASN A 169 -4.51 -4.51 -4.53
C ASN A 169 -3.42 -4.74 -3.45
N ILE A 170 -2.54 -3.76 -3.22
CA ILE A 170 -1.64 -3.68 -2.07
C ILE A 170 -2.14 -2.54 -1.20
N ALA A 171 -2.47 -2.77 0.07
CA ALA A 171 -2.66 -1.67 1.02
C ALA A 171 -1.85 -1.84 2.29
N ILE A 172 -1.08 -0.80 2.60
CA ILE A 172 -0.16 -0.73 3.71
C ILE A 172 -0.35 0.58 4.46
N GLY A 173 -0.66 0.53 5.74
CA GLY A 173 -0.90 1.72 6.58
C GLY A 173 -2.36 1.88 7.00
N GLU A 174 -2.57 2.62 8.10
CA GLU A 174 -3.90 2.85 8.68
C GLU A 174 -4.86 3.46 7.64
N SER A 175 -6.05 2.87 7.52
CA SER A 175 -7.11 3.33 6.60
C SER A 175 -6.71 3.40 5.12
N ALA A 176 -5.64 2.71 4.71
CA ALA A 176 -5.28 2.58 3.31
C ALA A 176 -6.28 1.65 2.60
N LEU A 177 -6.89 2.15 1.51
CA LEU A 177 -7.77 1.37 0.64
C LEU A 177 -9.01 0.72 1.32
N THR A 178 -9.55 1.32 2.38
CA THR A 178 -10.64 0.72 3.19
C THR A 178 -12.00 0.70 2.51
N ASN A 179 -12.27 1.61 1.57
CA ASN A 179 -13.59 1.76 0.94
C ASN A 179 -13.67 1.12 -0.47
N ILE A 180 -12.67 0.33 -0.88
CA ILE A 180 -12.66 -0.32 -2.19
C ILE A 180 -13.84 -1.31 -2.31
N ASP A 181 -14.63 -1.18 -3.37
CA ASP A 181 -15.76 -2.07 -3.68
C ASP A 181 -15.46 -2.95 -4.89
N SER A 182 -15.06 -2.35 -6.02
CA SER A 182 -14.77 -3.06 -7.29
C SER A 182 -13.43 -2.72 -7.94
N GLY A 183 -12.67 -1.76 -7.40
CA GLY A 183 -11.39 -1.35 -7.97
C GLY A 183 -10.27 -2.40 -7.81
N GLN A 184 -9.40 -2.49 -8.80
CA GLN A 184 -8.34 -3.50 -8.90
C GLN A 184 -6.96 -2.89 -9.13
N LEU A 185 -5.90 -3.66 -8.85
CA LEU A 185 -4.50 -3.35 -9.19
C LEU A 185 -3.98 -2.01 -8.63
N ASN A 186 -4.50 -1.59 -7.47
CA ASN A 186 -4.05 -0.39 -6.78
C ASN A 186 -2.91 -0.70 -5.79
N ILE A 187 -2.00 0.25 -5.60
CA ILE A 187 -0.99 0.25 -4.54
C ILE A 187 -1.27 1.43 -3.63
N ALA A 188 -1.58 1.19 -2.36
CA ALA A 188 -1.81 2.20 -1.34
C ALA A 188 -0.83 1.98 -0.19
N ILE A 189 0.17 2.83 -0.01
CA ILE A 189 1.18 2.69 1.04
C ILE A 189 1.27 4.00 1.81
N GLY A 190 0.66 4.09 2.98
CA GLY A 190 0.64 5.27 3.84
C GLY A 190 -0.75 5.46 4.46
N ARG A 191 -0.79 6.17 5.60
CA ARG A 191 -2.05 6.47 6.28
C ARG A 191 -3.00 7.22 5.35
N ASN A 192 -4.24 6.74 5.21
CA ASN A 192 -5.29 7.27 4.33
C ASN A 192 -4.96 7.27 2.82
N ALA A 193 -3.95 6.52 2.36
CA ALA A 193 -3.68 6.40 0.92
C ALA A 193 -4.86 5.68 0.23
N LEU A 194 -5.42 6.29 -0.83
CA LEU A 194 -6.61 5.78 -1.55
C LEU A 194 -7.82 5.44 -0.62
N GLN A 195 -7.98 6.15 0.50
CA GLN A 195 -8.99 5.83 1.50
C GLN A 195 -10.42 5.82 0.94
N ALA A 196 -10.79 6.82 0.12
CA ALA A 196 -12.15 6.97 -0.41
C ALA A 196 -12.38 6.27 -1.77
N THR A 197 -11.40 5.56 -2.31
CA THR A 197 -11.53 4.92 -3.62
C THR A 197 -12.53 3.77 -3.57
N THR A 198 -13.57 3.83 -4.42
CA THR A 198 -14.64 2.81 -4.48
C THR A 198 -14.50 1.89 -5.70
N SER A 199 -14.40 2.44 -6.91
CA SER A 199 -14.27 1.68 -8.17
C SER A 199 -12.94 1.91 -8.93
N GLY A 200 -12.19 2.95 -8.53
CA GLY A 200 -10.92 3.33 -9.17
C GLY A 200 -9.89 2.21 -9.20
N SER A 201 -9.20 2.06 -10.34
CA SER A 201 -8.26 0.96 -10.59
C SER A 201 -6.91 1.45 -11.09
N VAL A 202 -5.85 0.65 -10.88
CA VAL A 202 -4.49 0.91 -11.39
C VAL A 202 -3.86 2.19 -10.83
N ASN A 203 -4.21 2.60 -9.61
CA ASN A 203 -3.59 3.77 -8.97
C ASN A 203 -2.40 3.37 -8.09
N ILE A 204 -1.35 4.18 -8.06
CA ILE A 204 -0.22 4.06 -7.13
C ILE A 204 -0.25 5.26 -6.20
N ALA A 205 -0.53 5.05 -4.92
CA ALA A 205 -0.51 6.06 -3.86
C ALA A 205 0.50 5.67 -2.80
N ILE A 206 1.58 6.44 -2.67
CA ILE A 206 2.61 6.22 -1.66
C ILE A 206 2.78 7.49 -0.83
N GLY A 207 2.68 7.38 0.49
CA GLY A 207 2.73 8.45 1.48
C GLY A 207 1.35 8.85 2.03
N ASN A 208 1.35 9.76 3.00
CA ASN A 208 0.17 10.08 3.79
C ASN A 208 -0.83 10.96 3.00
N GLN A 209 -2.12 10.59 3.04
CA GLN A 209 -3.22 11.29 2.36
C GLN A 209 -3.09 11.41 0.83
N THR A 210 -2.19 10.64 0.22
CA THR A 210 -2.00 10.61 -1.23
C THR A 210 -3.17 9.93 -1.94
N LEU A 211 -3.72 10.59 -2.96
CA LEU A 211 -4.89 10.15 -3.73
C LEU A 211 -6.11 9.81 -2.83
N SER A 212 -6.23 10.47 -1.68
CA SER A 212 -7.09 10.01 -0.57
C SER A 212 -8.60 10.12 -0.79
N SER A 213 -9.09 11.07 -1.62
CA SER A 213 -10.52 11.29 -1.85
C SER A 213 -10.99 10.97 -3.27
N ASN A 214 -10.37 9.96 -3.90
CA ASN A 214 -10.60 9.68 -5.32
C ASN A 214 -11.68 8.62 -5.56
N THR A 215 -12.91 9.01 -5.94
CA THR A 215 -14.06 8.08 -5.95
C THR A 215 -14.06 7.07 -7.11
N ASP A 216 -13.60 7.45 -8.32
CA ASP A 216 -13.64 6.64 -9.56
C ASP A 216 -12.42 6.86 -10.49
N SER A 217 -11.34 7.45 -9.95
CA SER A 217 -10.14 7.82 -10.70
C SER A 217 -9.27 6.59 -11.00
N PHE A 218 -8.59 6.56 -12.14
CA PHE A 218 -7.82 5.40 -12.60
C PHE A 218 -6.45 5.76 -13.19
N SER A 219 -5.50 4.83 -13.09
CA SER A 219 -4.15 5.00 -13.66
C SER A 219 -3.38 6.23 -13.16
N ASN A 220 -3.60 6.68 -11.92
CA ASN A 220 -2.86 7.81 -11.35
C ASN A 220 -1.67 7.35 -10.49
N ILE A 221 -0.59 8.13 -10.48
CA ILE A 221 0.58 7.91 -9.63
C ILE A 221 0.74 9.11 -8.70
N GLY A 222 0.56 8.92 -7.40
CA GLY A 222 0.85 9.88 -6.36
C GLY A 222 1.93 9.35 -5.43
N ILE A 223 3.00 10.12 -5.22
CA ILE A 223 4.08 9.78 -4.28
C ILE A 223 4.46 11.01 -3.45
N GLY A 224 4.29 10.94 -2.13
CA GLY A 224 4.61 12.01 -1.18
C GLY A 224 3.48 12.26 -0.16
N PHE A 225 3.35 13.48 0.34
CA PHE A 225 2.32 13.85 1.32
C PHE A 225 1.23 14.67 0.62
N GLY A 226 -0.05 14.34 0.81
CA GLY A 226 -1.16 15.16 0.30
C GLY A 226 -1.19 15.33 -1.23
N VAL A 227 -0.70 14.34 -1.97
CA VAL A 227 -0.61 14.41 -3.44
C VAL A 227 -1.95 14.07 -4.09
N LEU A 228 -2.42 14.92 -5.02
CA LEU A 228 -3.63 14.74 -5.84
C LEU A 228 -4.85 14.26 -5.00
N PRO A 229 -5.20 14.94 -3.89
CA PRO A 229 -6.08 14.38 -2.87
C PRO A 229 -7.56 14.29 -3.27
N SER A 230 -8.00 14.92 -4.37
CA SER A 230 -9.42 15.16 -4.66
C SER A 230 -9.84 14.88 -6.12
N LEU A 231 -9.15 13.98 -6.83
CA LEU A 231 -9.51 13.61 -8.20
C LEU A 231 -10.83 12.83 -8.24
N ASN A 232 -11.81 13.38 -8.94
CA ASN A 232 -13.08 12.78 -9.30
C ASN A 232 -13.12 12.51 -10.82
N ASN A 233 -13.10 11.24 -11.23
CA ASN A 233 -13.05 10.79 -12.64
C ASN A 233 -11.79 11.19 -13.44
N GLY A 234 -10.75 11.72 -12.81
CA GLY A 234 -9.48 12.06 -13.46
C GLY A 234 -8.56 10.84 -13.58
N GLY A 235 -7.88 10.68 -14.72
CA GLY A 235 -6.98 9.56 -14.94
C GLY A 235 -5.64 9.92 -15.54
N HIS A 236 -4.67 9.01 -15.43
CA HIS A 236 -3.32 9.16 -15.99
C HIS A 236 -2.54 10.38 -15.46
N ASN A 237 -2.83 10.83 -14.24
CA ASN A 237 -2.09 11.93 -13.62
C ASN A 237 -0.91 11.41 -12.79
N ILE A 238 0.21 12.13 -12.82
CA ILE A 238 1.39 11.87 -12.00
C ILE A 238 1.60 13.06 -11.06
N GLY A 239 1.65 12.80 -9.76
CA GLY A 239 2.01 13.74 -8.71
C GLY A 239 3.18 13.20 -7.90
N LEU A 240 4.26 13.97 -7.76
CA LEU A 240 5.42 13.60 -6.95
C LEU A 240 5.89 14.78 -6.11
N GLY A 241 5.82 14.66 -4.78
CA GLY A 241 6.26 15.70 -3.85
C GLY A 241 5.30 15.91 -2.68
N ASP A 242 5.46 17.03 -1.98
CA ASP A 242 4.54 17.46 -0.94
C ASP A 242 3.46 18.36 -1.53
N ASN A 243 2.18 18.05 -1.26
CA ASN A 243 1.02 18.85 -1.64
C ASN A 243 0.97 19.18 -3.13
N THR A 244 1.18 18.18 -4.01
CA THR A 244 1.15 18.38 -5.46
C THR A 244 -0.25 18.22 -6.03
N GLY A 245 -0.60 19.05 -7.02
CA GLY A 245 -1.90 18.99 -7.70
C GLY A 245 -3.12 19.15 -6.78
N LEU A 246 -3.00 19.89 -5.67
CA LEU A 246 -4.06 20.04 -4.66
C LEU A 246 -5.41 20.49 -5.24
N SER A 247 -5.40 21.36 -6.25
CA SER A 247 -6.61 21.93 -6.85
C SER A 247 -7.22 21.05 -7.95
N LEU A 248 -6.51 20.00 -8.39
CA LEU A 248 -6.96 19.18 -9.52
C LEU A 248 -8.10 18.26 -9.05
N VAL A 249 -9.31 18.54 -9.52
CA VAL A 249 -10.52 17.76 -9.20
C VAL A 249 -10.91 16.84 -10.35
N SER A 250 -10.62 17.24 -11.58
CA SER A 250 -10.88 16.50 -12.83
C SER A 250 -9.73 16.80 -13.80
N GLY A 251 -9.63 16.06 -14.91
CA GLY A 251 -8.56 16.26 -15.89
C GLY A 251 -7.64 15.05 -16.00
N ASN A 252 -6.98 14.95 -17.15
CA ASN A 252 -6.28 13.75 -17.57
C ASN A 252 -4.87 14.04 -18.08
N GLY A 253 -3.96 13.11 -17.83
CA GLY A 253 -2.62 13.13 -18.43
C GLY A 253 -1.70 14.23 -17.90
N ASN A 254 -1.94 14.72 -16.67
CA ASN A 254 -1.10 15.77 -16.09
C ASN A 254 0.12 15.21 -15.35
N THR A 255 1.21 15.97 -15.32
CA THR A 255 2.44 15.62 -14.56
C THR A 255 2.87 16.77 -13.67
N PHE A 256 2.82 16.58 -12.36
CA PHE A 256 3.22 17.56 -11.35
C PHE A 256 4.34 17.01 -10.46
N ILE A 257 5.52 17.62 -10.52
CA ILE A 257 6.71 17.15 -9.81
C ILE A 257 7.34 18.30 -9.04
N GLY A 258 7.49 18.16 -7.73
CA GLY A 258 8.03 19.18 -6.82
C GLY A 258 6.99 19.61 -5.79
N SER A 259 7.43 20.01 -4.59
CA SER A 259 6.52 20.47 -3.54
C SER A 259 5.71 21.68 -4.02
N PHE A 260 4.39 21.61 -3.81
CA PHE A 260 3.40 22.58 -4.31
C PHE A 260 3.32 22.74 -5.84
N ALA A 261 3.92 21.84 -6.62
CA ALA A 261 3.73 21.83 -8.07
C ALA A 261 2.30 21.43 -8.43
N GLY A 262 1.69 22.07 -9.42
CA GLY A 262 0.32 21.76 -9.81
C GLY A 262 -0.33 22.76 -10.75
N SER A 263 -1.62 22.98 -10.51
CA SER A 263 -2.45 23.95 -11.22
C SER A 263 -3.34 24.71 -10.23
N THR A 264 -3.72 25.93 -10.59
CA THR A 264 -4.82 26.67 -9.96
C THR A 264 -6.19 26.25 -10.53
N LEU A 265 -6.20 25.55 -11.67
CA LEU A 265 -7.39 25.05 -12.33
C LEU A 265 -7.73 23.63 -11.87
N ASN A 266 -9.00 23.24 -12.03
CA ASN A 266 -9.54 21.99 -11.53
C ASN A 266 -9.82 20.93 -12.61
N SER A 267 -9.53 21.19 -13.88
CA SER A 267 -9.92 20.34 -15.02
C SER A 267 -8.87 20.28 -16.14
N LEU A 268 -7.59 20.44 -15.81
CA LEU A 268 -6.52 20.59 -16.79
C LEU A 268 -6.22 19.28 -17.55
N GLU A 269 -5.84 19.37 -18.83
CA GLU A 269 -5.48 18.24 -19.67
C GLU A 269 -4.06 18.35 -20.25
N ASN A 270 -3.32 17.24 -20.22
CA ASN A 270 -1.99 17.12 -20.83
C ASN A 270 -0.99 18.20 -20.37
N ALA A 271 -1.09 18.63 -19.11
CA ALA A 271 -0.28 19.72 -18.59
C ALA A 271 0.84 19.20 -17.68
N THR A 272 1.99 19.86 -17.73
CA THR A 272 3.17 19.48 -16.94
C THR A 272 3.69 20.66 -16.14
N ALA A 273 3.86 20.49 -14.83
CA ALA A 273 4.56 21.44 -13.97
C ALA A 273 5.68 20.73 -13.20
N ILE A 274 6.92 21.17 -13.39
CA ILE A 274 8.09 20.57 -12.74
C ILE A 274 8.88 21.66 -12.02
N GLY A 275 9.03 21.54 -10.70
CA GLY A 275 9.76 22.46 -9.84
C GLY A 275 8.99 22.81 -8.57
N TYR A 276 9.70 23.33 -7.57
CA TYR A 276 9.05 23.85 -6.36
C TYR A 276 8.08 24.98 -6.73
N SER A 277 6.82 24.85 -6.31
CA SER A 277 5.74 25.81 -6.62
C SER A 277 5.56 26.11 -8.12
N ALA A 278 5.87 25.14 -9.00
CA ALA A 278 5.60 25.28 -10.43
C ALA A 278 4.09 25.19 -10.69
N VAL A 279 3.53 26.15 -11.43
CA VAL A 279 2.08 26.21 -11.73
C VAL A 279 1.87 26.25 -13.24
N VAL A 280 1.05 25.33 -13.74
CA VAL A 280 0.58 25.32 -15.13
C VAL A 280 -0.91 25.60 -15.19
N GLU A 281 -1.32 26.53 -16.06
CA GLU A 281 -2.70 27.06 -16.12
C GLU A 281 -3.34 26.92 -17.52
N ALA A 282 -2.74 26.11 -18.40
CA ALA A 282 -3.28 25.84 -19.72
C ALA A 282 -3.10 24.37 -20.10
N ASP A 283 -4.05 23.83 -20.86
CA ASP A 283 -3.94 22.50 -21.43
C ASP A 283 -2.74 22.41 -22.38
N ASN A 284 -2.23 21.19 -22.58
CA ASN A 284 -1.17 20.90 -23.54
C ASN A 284 0.09 21.77 -23.35
N SER A 285 0.34 22.20 -22.12
CA SER A 285 1.37 23.16 -21.77
C SER A 285 2.32 22.61 -20.72
N MET A 286 3.56 23.07 -20.73
CA MET A 286 4.59 22.68 -19.79
C MET A 286 5.23 23.89 -19.14
N VAL A 287 5.36 23.87 -17.82
CA VAL A 287 6.03 24.88 -17.00
C VAL A 287 7.19 24.23 -16.24
N LEU A 288 8.36 24.86 -16.32
CA LEU A 288 9.60 24.44 -15.65
C LEU A 288 10.00 25.51 -14.63
N GLY A 289 9.71 25.24 -13.35
CA GLY A 289 9.95 26.13 -12.21
C GLY A 289 8.75 26.94 -11.77
N GLY A 290 8.90 27.61 -10.61
CA GLY A 290 7.92 28.57 -10.12
C GLY A 290 8.02 29.92 -10.83
N ILE A 291 7.24 30.88 -10.33
CA ILE A 291 7.25 32.28 -10.76
C ILE A 291 7.71 33.18 -9.60
N ASP A 292 7.94 34.47 -9.89
CA ASP A 292 8.34 35.48 -8.91
C ASP A 292 9.57 35.06 -8.08
N SER A 293 9.44 34.98 -6.76
CA SER A 293 10.53 34.56 -5.85
C SER A 293 10.99 33.11 -6.06
N ASN A 294 10.17 32.29 -6.73
CA ASN A 294 10.44 30.88 -7.03
C ASN A 294 10.84 30.67 -8.50
N ALA A 295 11.07 31.75 -9.27
CA ALA A 295 11.50 31.67 -10.65
C ALA A 295 12.83 30.90 -10.77
N VAL A 296 12.93 30.06 -11.79
CA VAL A 296 14.14 29.25 -12.07
C VAL A 296 14.71 29.58 -13.43
N ASN A 297 16.01 29.36 -13.59
CA ASN A 297 16.69 29.36 -14.88
C ASN A 297 16.88 27.92 -15.36
N VAL A 298 16.46 27.63 -16.59
CA VAL A 298 16.60 26.30 -17.21
C VAL A 298 17.90 26.25 -18.01
N GLY A 299 18.84 25.42 -17.58
CA GLY A 299 20.12 25.19 -18.26
C GLY A 299 20.16 23.85 -19.00
N ILE A 300 20.53 23.86 -20.29
CA ILE A 300 20.86 22.66 -21.06
C ILE A 300 22.36 22.68 -21.34
N GLY A 301 23.10 21.74 -20.73
CA GLY A 301 24.57 21.76 -20.76
C GLY A 301 25.19 22.89 -19.94
N ASN A 302 24.45 23.45 -18.99
CA ASN A 302 24.90 24.51 -18.09
C ASN A 302 24.34 24.29 -16.66
N THR A 303 25.20 24.24 -15.66
CA THR A 303 24.82 24.08 -14.24
C THR A 303 24.57 25.40 -13.51
N THR A 304 24.96 26.53 -14.10
CA THR A 304 24.71 27.89 -13.57
C THR A 304 24.12 28.79 -14.67
N PRO A 305 22.92 28.47 -15.19
CA PRO A 305 22.28 29.28 -16.20
C PRO A 305 21.99 30.69 -15.68
N ASN A 306 22.30 31.70 -16.48
CA ASN A 306 22.12 33.12 -16.17
C ASN A 306 21.00 33.78 -16.98
N SER A 307 20.23 32.97 -17.71
CA SER A 307 19.03 33.34 -18.46
C SER A 307 17.93 32.34 -18.16
N THR A 308 16.67 32.74 -18.37
CA THR A 308 15.49 31.88 -18.10
C THR A 308 15.54 30.55 -18.86
N LEU A 309 16.03 30.56 -20.10
CA LEU A 309 16.45 29.38 -20.83
C LEU A 309 17.84 29.61 -21.42
N GLN A 310 18.78 28.72 -21.14
CA GLN A 310 20.14 28.78 -21.68
C GLN A 310 20.59 27.42 -22.22
N ILE A 311 20.96 27.40 -23.50
CA ILE A 311 21.48 26.21 -24.19
C ILE A 311 22.96 26.42 -24.49
N THR A 312 23.83 25.62 -23.88
CA THR A 312 25.25 25.56 -24.26
C THR A 312 25.40 24.61 -25.46
N GLY A 313 25.18 25.11 -26.67
CA GLY A 313 25.22 24.31 -27.90
C GLY A 313 24.34 24.87 -29.00
N SER A 314 23.99 24.02 -29.97
CA SER A 314 23.05 24.37 -31.04
C SER A 314 21.60 24.17 -30.60
N PHE A 315 20.70 24.97 -31.18
CA PHE A 315 19.25 24.72 -31.15
C PHE A 315 18.75 24.60 -32.60
N SER A 316 17.76 23.73 -32.83
CA SER A 316 17.13 23.56 -34.14
C SER A 316 15.75 24.22 -34.13
N ALA A 317 15.43 24.96 -35.18
CA ALA A 317 14.14 25.62 -35.37
C ALA A 317 13.50 25.16 -36.68
N ALA A 318 12.16 25.22 -36.76
CA ALA A 318 11.44 24.81 -37.96
C ALA A 318 11.82 25.67 -39.19
N ILE A 319 12.07 25.01 -40.32
CA ILE A 319 12.31 25.65 -41.63
C ILE A 319 11.24 25.18 -42.62
N LYS A 320 10.51 26.11 -43.22
CA LYS A 320 9.51 25.87 -44.24
C LYS A 320 9.89 26.57 -45.55
N SER A 321 10.17 25.81 -46.60
CA SER A 321 10.38 26.38 -47.93
C SER A 321 9.06 26.57 -48.68
N THR A 322 8.91 27.69 -49.39
CA THR A 322 7.73 27.98 -50.20
C THR A 322 8.08 28.75 -51.47
N ASN A 323 7.38 28.41 -52.57
CA ASN A 323 7.43 29.13 -53.86
C ASN A 323 6.07 29.73 -54.23
N ILE A 324 5.13 29.75 -53.29
CA ILE A 324 3.78 30.26 -53.45
C ILE A 324 3.44 31.16 -52.26
N ASN A 325 2.33 31.90 -52.38
CA ASN A 325 1.78 32.65 -51.25
C ASN A 325 1.55 31.70 -50.06
N TYR A 326 1.96 32.13 -48.87
CA TYR A 326 1.94 31.29 -47.67
C TYR A 326 1.46 32.08 -46.46
N SER A 327 0.64 31.44 -45.61
CA SER A 327 0.17 32.04 -44.35
C SER A 327 0.89 31.36 -43.19
N LEU A 328 1.54 32.16 -42.34
CA LEU A 328 2.31 31.68 -41.21
C LEU A 328 1.40 31.15 -40.10
N THR A 329 1.86 30.08 -39.45
CA THR A 329 1.25 29.46 -38.29
C THR A 329 2.17 29.54 -37.09
N ASP A 330 1.69 29.16 -35.91
CA ASP A 330 2.49 29.01 -34.70
C ASP A 330 3.58 27.93 -34.78
N LYS A 331 3.51 27.03 -35.78
CA LYS A 331 4.50 25.99 -36.03
C LYS A 331 5.68 26.45 -36.89
N ASP A 332 5.56 27.61 -37.55
CA ASP A 332 6.62 28.16 -38.37
C ASP A 332 7.62 28.94 -37.51
N TYR A 333 8.89 28.97 -37.92
CA TYR A 333 9.89 29.88 -37.37
C TYR A 333 10.65 30.54 -38.51
N THR A 334 11.28 29.74 -39.36
CA THR A 334 11.93 30.21 -40.58
C THR A 334 11.07 29.84 -41.80
N VAL A 335 10.72 30.83 -42.63
CA VAL A 335 10.09 30.61 -43.94
C VAL A 335 11.04 31.05 -45.05
N LEU A 336 11.49 30.09 -45.85
CA LEU A 336 12.40 30.30 -46.97
C LEU A 336 11.61 30.52 -48.25
N TYR A 337 11.80 31.65 -48.92
CA TYR A 337 11.21 31.90 -50.22
C TYR A 337 12.27 31.90 -51.32
N ALA A 338 12.08 31.06 -52.34
CA ALA A 338 13.04 30.92 -53.45
C ALA A 338 12.55 31.59 -54.75
N VAL A 339 11.42 32.31 -54.71
CA VAL A 339 10.91 33.11 -55.84
C VAL A 339 10.46 34.49 -55.37
N SER A 340 10.70 35.52 -56.19
CA SER A 340 10.35 36.91 -55.87
C SER A 340 8.84 37.15 -56.05
N GLY A 341 8.28 38.03 -55.21
CA GLY A 341 6.91 38.53 -55.33
C GLY A 341 5.83 37.68 -54.65
N ILE A 342 6.20 36.60 -53.94
CA ILE A 342 5.23 35.87 -53.13
C ILE A 342 4.70 36.75 -51.99
N THR A 343 3.49 36.43 -51.53
CA THR A 343 2.92 37.04 -50.33
C THR A 343 3.08 36.11 -49.13
N VAL A 344 3.75 36.59 -48.10
CA VAL A 344 3.76 35.95 -46.77
C VAL A 344 2.75 36.67 -45.90
N THR A 345 1.74 35.94 -45.42
CA THR A 345 0.69 36.46 -44.54
C THR A 345 0.96 36.05 -43.10
N LEU A 346 1.21 37.03 -42.24
CA LEU A 346 1.36 36.86 -40.81
C LEU A 346 -0.04 36.78 -40.16
N PRO A 347 -0.18 36.04 -39.04
CA PRO A 347 -1.40 36.09 -38.24
C PRO A 347 -1.59 37.50 -37.66
N ALA A 348 -2.82 37.80 -37.23
CA ALA A 348 -3.10 39.04 -36.50
C ALA A 348 -2.18 39.14 -35.28
N ALA A 349 -1.52 40.28 -35.09
CA ALA A 349 -0.79 40.52 -33.85
C ALA A 349 -1.79 40.76 -32.72
N ASP A 350 -1.76 39.91 -31.69
CA ASP A 350 -2.68 39.95 -30.55
C ASP A 350 -2.00 39.47 -29.27
N SER A 351 -2.73 39.48 -28.15
CA SER A 351 -2.20 39.08 -26.84
C SER A 351 -1.65 37.64 -26.79
N SER A 352 -2.02 36.75 -27.72
CA SER A 352 -1.57 35.35 -27.75
C SER A 352 -0.18 35.17 -28.37
N ASN A 353 0.34 36.19 -29.08
CA ASN A 353 1.59 36.09 -29.82
C ASN A 353 2.59 37.21 -29.53
N VAL A 354 2.42 37.97 -28.44
CA VAL A 354 3.41 38.94 -27.95
C VAL A 354 4.79 38.29 -27.89
N GLY A 355 5.77 38.91 -28.52
CA GLY A 355 7.15 38.45 -28.55
C GLY A 355 7.46 37.34 -29.56
N ARG A 356 6.45 36.77 -30.26
CA ARG A 356 6.67 35.74 -31.30
C ARG A 356 7.52 36.31 -32.43
N ILE A 357 8.49 35.53 -32.89
CA ILE A 357 9.43 35.90 -33.96
C ILE A 357 9.25 34.97 -35.16
N TYR A 358 9.27 35.55 -36.36
CA TYR A 358 9.43 34.80 -37.62
C TYR A 358 10.62 35.33 -38.41
N ASN A 359 11.39 34.41 -38.99
CA ASN A 359 12.46 34.67 -39.95
C ASN A 359 11.96 34.41 -41.36
N ILE A 360 11.72 35.45 -42.15
CA ILE A 360 11.34 35.32 -43.56
C ILE A 360 12.62 35.49 -44.38
N VAL A 361 13.13 34.39 -44.93
CA VAL A 361 14.48 34.31 -45.51
C VAL A 361 14.39 34.22 -47.02
N CYS A 362 15.14 35.09 -47.70
CA CYS A 362 15.27 35.14 -49.14
C CYS A 362 16.32 34.16 -49.64
N ASP A 363 15.92 33.17 -50.44
CA ASP A 363 16.82 32.21 -51.11
C ASP A 363 16.94 32.49 -52.62
N VAL A 364 16.78 33.75 -53.00
CA VAL A 364 16.94 34.19 -54.38
C VAL A 364 17.59 35.56 -54.42
N THR A 365 18.58 35.73 -55.29
CA THR A 365 19.32 36.99 -55.40
C THR A 365 18.40 38.15 -55.75
N GLY A 366 18.36 39.18 -54.90
CA GLY A 366 17.51 40.37 -55.10
C GLY A 366 16.01 40.10 -54.95
N GLY A 367 15.61 38.98 -54.32
CA GLY A 367 14.22 38.62 -54.13
C GLY A 367 13.45 39.62 -53.28
N SER A 368 12.22 39.90 -53.67
CA SER A 368 11.25 40.66 -52.89
C SER A 368 10.15 39.75 -52.35
N VAL A 369 9.60 40.10 -51.18
CA VAL A 369 8.45 39.43 -50.58
C VAL A 369 7.39 40.48 -50.26
N ASN A 370 6.15 40.19 -50.64
CA ASN A 370 5.00 40.96 -50.21
C ASN A 370 4.61 40.50 -48.81
N LEU A 371 4.33 41.46 -47.93
CA LEU A 371 4.01 41.20 -46.54
C LEU A 371 2.57 41.62 -46.28
N ASN A 372 1.83 40.73 -45.64
CA ASN A 372 0.49 40.99 -45.18
C ASN A 372 0.39 40.54 -43.72
N ALA A 373 -0.31 41.26 -42.87
CA ALA A 373 -0.66 40.79 -41.53
C ALA A 373 -2.17 40.91 -41.38
N THR A 374 -2.81 39.84 -40.91
CA THR A 374 -4.27 39.76 -40.92
C THR A 374 -4.84 40.79 -39.95
N GLY A 375 -5.47 41.85 -40.47
CA GLY A 375 -6.11 42.90 -39.66
C GLY A 375 -5.17 43.75 -38.79
N THR A 376 -3.86 43.67 -39.01
CA THR A 376 -2.84 44.42 -38.24
C THR A 376 -1.73 44.95 -39.15
N ASP A 377 -0.99 45.95 -38.67
CA ASP A 377 0.11 46.53 -39.43
C ASP A 377 1.42 45.76 -39.25
N ILE A 378 2.28 45.84 -40.25
CA ILE A 378 3.70 45.49 -40.17
C ILE A 378 4.48 46.79 -40.29
N THR A 379 5.30 47.10 -39.30
CA THR A 379 6.02 48.37 -39.24
C THR A 379 7.53 48.18 -39.19
N LYS A 380 8.26 49.07 -39.87
CA LYS A 380 9.71 49.21 -39.75
C LYS A 380 10.02 50.67 -39.45
N ASP A 381 10.75 50.93 -38.36
CA ASP A 381 11.09 52.29 -37.92
C ASP A 381 9.86 53.22 -37.82
N GLY A 382 8.73 52.67 -37.36
CA GLY A 382 7.47 53.38 -37.19
C GLY A 382 6.61 53.53 -38.46
N SER A 383 7.12 53.17 -39.64
CA SER A 383 6.38 53.25 -40.91
C SER A 383 5.76 51.90 -41.29
N VAL A 384 4.52 51.89 -41.77
CA VAL A 384 3.88 50.69 -42.30
C VAL A 384 4.56 50.26 -43.59
N ILE A 385 4.88 48.96 -43.68
CA ILE A 385 5.46 48.35 -44.88
C ILE A 385 4.55 47.22 -45.39
N THR A 386 4.46 47.08 -46.71
CA THR A 386 3.68 46.00 -47.37
C THR A 386 4.57 45.07 -48.19
N SER A 387 5.87 45.32 -48.22
CA SER A 387 6.86 44.48 -48.89
C SER A 387 8.25 44.71 -48.30
N ALA A 388 9.15 43.75 -48.55
CA ALA A 388 10.56 43.86 -48.22
C ALA A 388 11.42 43.26 -49.33
N THR A 389 12.66 43.74 -49.45
CA THR A 389 13.70 43.15 -50.30
C THR A 389 14.67 42.38 -49.43
N GLY A 390 14.98 41.14 -49.80
CA GLY A 390 15.82 40.25 -49.01
C GLY A 390 15.15 39.69 -47.76
N SER A 391 15.95 39.05 -46.91
CA SER A 391 15.47 38.44 -45.67
C SER A 391 15.05 39.49 -44.64
N ILE A 392 14.01 39.21 -43.87
CA ILE A 392 13.57 40.04 -42.75
C ILE A 392 13.25 39.18 -41.53
N VAL A 393 13.40 39.78 -40.36
CA VAL A 393 12.92 39.22 -39.09
C VAL A 393 11.82 40.12 -38.56
N VAL A 394 10.72 39.51 -38.15
CA VAL A 394 9.55 40.21 -37.63
C VAL A 394 9.19 39.67 -36.26
N GLN A 395 8.86 40.58 -35.34
CA GLN A 395 8.44 40.26 -33.99
C GLN A 395 7.08 40.88 -33.70
N SER A 396 6.19 40.13 -33.07
CA SER A 396 4.89 40.66 -32.66
C SER A 396 5.02 41.44 -31.35
N THR A 397 4.32 42.57 -31.29
CA THR A 397 4.12 43.36 -30.06
C THR A 397 2.78 43.05 -29.39
N GLY A 398 1.99 42.14 -29.99
CA GLY A 398 0.61 41.83 -29.62
C GLY A 398 -0.44 42.87 -30.06
N THR A 399 -0.04 43.85 -30.87
CA THR A 399 -0.96 44.80 -31.53
C THR A 399 -0.58 45.05 -32.99
N LYS A 400 0.71 44.89 -33.31
CA LYS A 400 1.28 44.95 -34.65
C LYS A 400 2.55 44.11 -34.73
N TRP A 401 3.01 43.85 -35.94
CA TRP A 401 4.33 43.29 -36.20
C TRP A 401 5.36 44.39 -36.41
N ILE A 402 6.55 44.21 -35.87
CA ILE A 402 7.69 45.10 -36.06
C ILE A 402 8.83 44.35 -36.75
N VAL A 403 9.49 44.98 -37.72
CA VAL A 403 10.75 44.47 -38.26
C VAL A 403 11.85 44.76 -37.26
N ILE A 404 12.61 43.74 -36.88
CA ILE A 404 13.77 43.87 -36.01
C ILE A 404 15.08 43.70 -36.80
N PRO A 405 16.19 44.35 -36.36
CA PRO A 405 17.47 44.33 -37.06
C PRO A 405 18.08 42.95 -37.25
#